data_AF-A0A4R4YAE1-F1
#
_entry.id   AF-A0A4R4YAE1-F1
#
_cell.length_a   1.000
_cell.length_b   1.000
_cell.length_c   1.000
_cell.angle_alpha   90.00
_cell.angle_beta   90.00
_cell.angle_gamma   90.00
#
_symmetry.space_group_name_H-M   'P 1'
#
loop_
_entity.id
_entity.type
_entity.pdbx_description
1 polymer ?
#
loop_
_entity_poly.entity_id
_entity_poly.type
_entity_poly.pdbx_seq_one_letter_code
_entity_poly.pdbx_strand_id
1 'polypeptide(L)'
;MCLLTYYPQGAAPQTDALLNGAQLNNDGHGFAIVADNRIVARRGMDPEQLVASFERMRKKNLDGPALFHSRLSTHGSIGVQNCHPFFVGGDRRTVVAHNGILPKEVHPQRGDSRSDTRVAAEDFLPNSPFGSFATRAGRRRLTQWLGRGNKLAILTVDPRYRKNSYLLNEECGIWDDGVWYSNLSYLDPFDEFGDGCPLCESAAEMIDIYGFCEICGCCVDCEEYVESCGCYVPAAQARV
;
A
#
# COMPACT_ATOMS: atom_id res chain seq x y z
N MET A 1 -2.50 1.18 7.97
CA MET A 1 -2.60 -0.03 7.11
C MET A 1 -1.69 0.23 5.92
N CYS A 2 -0.87 -0.73 5.48
CA CYS A 2 0.06 -0.55 4.36
C CYS A 2 -0.58 0.14 3.15
N LEU A 3 0.22 0.82 2.33
CA LEU A 3 -0.20 1.24 0.99
C LEU A 3 0.45 0.34 -0.05
N LEU A 4 -0.36 -0.42 -0.79
CA LEU A 4 0.00 -1.05 -2.06
C LEU A 4 -0.58 -0.23 -3.21
N THR A 5 0.27 0.15 -4.16
CA THR A 5 -0.07 0.91 -5.36
C THR A 5 0.30 0.09 -6.59
N TYR A 6 -0.59 0.05 -7.58
CA TYR A 6 -0.36 -0.61 -8.86
C TYR A 6 -0.48 0.38 -10.01
N TYR A 7 0.48 0.31 -10.91
CA TYR A 7 0.57 1.13 -12.11
C TYR A 7 0.37 0.22 -13.34
N PRO A 8 -0.73 0.35 -14.09
CA PRO A 8 -0.86 -0.33 -15.37
C PRO A 8 0.16 0.21 -16.38
N GLN A 9 0.30 -0.49 -17.51
CA GLN A 9 1.09 0.01 -18.65
C GLN A 9 0.64 1.43 -19.03
N GLY A 10 1.61 2.33 -19.26
CA GLY A 10 1.41 3.72 -19.64
C GLY A 10 1.23 4.68 -18.46
N ALA A 11 0.84 4.21 -17.28
CA ALA A 11 0.63 5.09 -16.12
C ALA A 11 1.94 5.68 -15.59
N ALA A 12 1.95 7.00 -15.45
CA ALA A 12 3.05 7.77 -14.87
C ALA A 12 3.14 7.56 -13.34
N PRO A 13 4.34 7.73 -12.75
CA PRO A 13 4.47 7.72 -11.30
C PRO A 13 3.79 8.95 -10.69
N GLN A 14 3.02 8.75 -9.62
CA GLN A 14 2.39 9.80 -8.81
C GLN A 14 3.19 9.93 -7.50
N THR A 15 4.26 10.74 -7.52
CA THR A 15 5.25 10.75 -6.42
C THR A 15 4.67 11.22 -5.10
N ASP A 16 3.82 12.24 -5.13
CA ASP A 16 3.24 12.84 -3.93
C ASP A 16 2.33 11.82 -3.24
N ALA A 17 1.48 11.13 -4.02
CA ALA A 17 0.66 10.03 -3.54
C ALA A 17 1.46 8.89 -2.88
N LEU A 18 2.65 8.58 -3.40
CA LEU A 18 3.54 7.59 -2.79
C LEU A 18 4.18 8.09 -1.49
N LEU A 19 4.53 9.38 -1.42
CA LEU A 19 5.10 10.01 -0.23
C LEU A 19 4.06 10.12 0.88
N ASN A 20 2.81 10.52 0.57
CA ASN A 20 1.69 10.53 1.50
C ASN A 20 1.51 9.15 2.16
N GLY A 21 1.48 8.11 1.32
CA GLY A 21 1.41 6.74 1.80
C GLY A 21 2.62 6.30 2.63
N ALA A 22 3.81 6.81 2.32
CA ALA A 22 5.02 6.51 3.07
C ALA A 22 5.05 7.18 4.45
N GLN A 23 4.54 8.41 4.59
CA GLN A 23 4.44 9.11 5.87
C GLN A 23 3.61 8.32 6.89
N LEU A 24 2.50 7.72 6.44
CA LEU A 24 1.63 6.88 7.28
C LEU A 24 2.14 5.44 7.48
N ASN A 25 3.13 5.01 6.70
CA ASN A 25 3.59 3.61 6.64
C ASN A 25 5.12 3.53 6.48
N ASN A 26 5.86 3.79 7.57
CA ASN A 26 7.31 4.00 7.57
C ASN A 26 8.14 2.74 7.92
N ASP A 27 7.55 1.54 7.95
CA ASP A 27 8.26 0.29 8.27
C ASP A 27 8.99 -0.33 7.07
N GLY A 28 9.24 0.49 6.05
CA GLY A 28 10.00 0.19 4.85
C GLY A 28 9.15 0.10 3.59
N HIS A 29 9.83 0.18 2.46
CA HIS A 29 9.23 0.45 1.17
C HIS A 29 9.85 -0.44 0.08
N GLY A 30 9.14 -0.60 -1.03
CA GLY A 30 9.68 -1.28 -2.19
C GLY A 30 8.78 -1.20 -3.41
N PHE A 31 9.37 -1.49 -4.55
CA PHE A 31 8.67 -1.47 -5.82
C PHE A 31 9.16 -2.59 -6.73
N ALA A 32 8.33 -2.92 -7.72
CA ALA A 32 8.74 -3.73 -8.86
C ALA A 32 8.19 -3.14 -10.15
N ILE A 33 8.98 -3.22 -11.22
CA ILE A 33 8.62 -2.77 -12.56
C ILE A 33 8.90 -3.93 -13.51
N VAL A 34 7.92 -4.28 -14.34
CA VAL A 34 8.15 -5.13 -15.51
C VAL A 34 8.84 -4.27 -16.56
N ALA A 35 10.05 -4.66 -16.95
CA ALA A 35 10.87 -3.97 -17.94
C ALA A 35 11.37 -5.01 -18.93
N ASP A 36 10.90 -4.94 -20.18
CA ASP A 36 11.11 -5.98 -21.18
C ASP A 36 10.71 -7.38 -20.62
N ASN A 37 11.63 -8.34 -20.67
CA ASN A 37 11.46 -9.72 -20.21
C ASN A 37 12.00 -9.94 -18.79
N ARG A 38 12.13 -8.90 -17.96
CA ARG A 38 12.61 -9.00 -16.58
C ARG A 38 11.79 -8.16 -15.60
N ILE A 39 11.92 -8.48 -14.31
CA ILE A 39 11.39 -7.68 -13.22
C ILE A 39 12.55 -6.94 -12.55
N VAL A 40 12.46 -5.61 -12.52
CA VAL A 40 13.36 -4.76 -11.74
C VAL A 40 12.68 -4.45 -10.42
N ALA A 41 13.23 -4.97 -9.32
CA ALA A 41 12.72 -4.74 -7.98
C ALA A 41 13.76 -4.06 -7.10
N ARG A 42 13.33 -3.10 -6.28
CA ARG A 42 14.16 -2.47 -5.24
C ARG A 42 13.35 -2.32 -3.95
N ARG A 43 14.05 -2.36 -2.83
CA ARG A 43 13.51 -2.24 -1.48
C ARG A 43 14.44 -1.36 -0.65
N GLY A 44 13.89 -0.62 0.30
CA GLY A 44 14.65 0.30 1.13
C GLY A 44 13.85 0.80 2.32
N MET A 45 14.54 1.43 3.27
CA MET A 45 13.91 2.02 4.46
C MET A 45 13.68 3.52 4.32
N ASP A 46 14.33 4.16 3.36
CA ASP A 46 14.22 5.60 3.10
C ASP A 46 13.19 5.82 1.97
N PRO A 47 12.04 6.42 2.28
CA PRO A 47 10.98 6.61 1.30
C PRO A 47 11.35 7.60 0.19
N GLU A 48 12.00 8.72 0.51
CA GLU A 48 12.35 9.75 -0.46
C GLU A 48 13.31 9.20 -1.52
N GLN A 49 14.37 8.51 -1.08
CA GLN A 49 15.33 7.86 -1.98
C GLN A 49 14.65 6.79 -2.84
N LEU A 50 13.72 6.03 -2.26
CA LEU A 50 13.08 4.94 -2.98
C LEU A 50 12.01 5.43 -3.96
N VAL A 51 11.23 6.45 -3.61
CA VAL A 51 10.27 7.12 -4.51
C VAL A 51 11.03 7.79 -5.66
N ALA A 52 12.11 8.52 -5.39
CA ALA A 52 12.94 9.10 -6.45
C ALA A 52 13.57 8.03 -7.35
N SER A 53 13.97 6.89 -6.78
CA SER A 53 14.46 5.73 -7.56
C SER A 53 13.34 5.11 -8.39
N PHE A 54 12.13 4.97 -7.85
CA PHE A 54 10.98 4.44 -8.55
C PHE A 54 10.60 5.33 -9.72
N GLU A 55 10.42 6.63 -9.49
CA GLU A 55 10.03 7.62 -10.49
C GLU A 55 10.99 7.58 -11.70
N ARG A 56 12.30 7.65 -11.44
CA ARG A 56 13.33 7.61 -12.48
C ARG A 56 13.29 6.35 -13.33
N MET A 57 13.03 5.20 -12.72
CA MET A 57 12.98 3.94 -13.45
C MET A 57 11.63 3.72 -14.12
N ARG A 58 10.53 4.14 -13.50
CA ARG A 58 9.19 4.05 -14.05
C ARG A 58 9.07 4.87 -15.32
N LYS A 59 9.58 6.11 -15.33
CA LYS A 59 9.64 6.98 -16.53
C LYS A 59 10.38 6.33 -17.71
N LYS A 60 11.33 5.43 -17.46
CA LYS A 60 12.07 4.69 -18.50
C LYS A 60 11.41 3.39 -18.95
N ASN A 61 10.44 2.88 -18.19
CA ASN A 61 9.82 1.57 -18.39
C ASN A 61 8.30 1.71 -18.18
N LEU A 62 7.67 2.62 -18.92
CA LEU A 62 6.22 2.85 -18.90
C LEU A 62 5.45 1.76 -19.66
N ASP A 63 6.15 1.01 -20.51
CA ASP A 63 5.63 -0.06 -21.36
C ASP A 63 5.21 -1.31 -20.57
N GLY A 64 5.80 -1.58 -19.40
CA GLY A 64 5.36 -2.64 -18.50
C GLY A 64 4.45 -2.15 -17.37
N PRO A 65 3.76 -3.06 -16.65
CA PRO A 65 3.13 -2.72 -15.37
C PRO A 65 4.16 -2.58 -14.24
N ALA A 66 3.77 -1.88 -13.17
CA ALA A 66 4.59 -1.73 -11.96
C ALA A 66 3.73 -1.75 -10.68
N LEU A 67 4.40 -1.87 -9.55
CA LEU A 67 3.81 -1.69 -8.22
C LEU A 67 4.79 -0.96 -7.30
N PHE A 68 4.25 -0.29 -6.29
CA PHE A 68 4.97 0.29 -5.16
C PHE A 68 4.25 -0.11 -3.86
N HIS A 69 4.99 -0.29 -2.78
CA HIS A 69 4.44 -0.67 -1.49
C HIS A 69 5.16 0.06 -0.34
N SER A 70 4.37 0.69 0.53
CA SER A 70 4.82 1.24 1.82
C SER A 70 4.23 0.40 2.95
N ARG A 71 5.09 -0.15 3.81
CA ARG A 71 4.74 -1.15 4.81
C ARG A 71 4.41 -0.50 6.16
N LEU A 72 3.39 -1.05 6.81
CA LEU A 72 3.13 -0.91 8.24
C LEU A 72 3.11 -2.31 8.85
N SER A 73 4.04 -2.56 9.76
CA SER A 73 4.39 -3.89 10.26
C SER A 73 3.30 -4.45 11.17
N THR A 74 2.59 -5.49 10.71
CA THR A 74 1.66 -6.28 11.54
C THR A 74 2.29 -7.58 12.03
N HIS A 75 3.14 -8.19 11.19
CA HIS A 75 3.94 -9.39 11.49
C HIS A 75 5.35 -9.27 10.90
N GLY A 76 6.30 -9.94 11.53
CA GLY A 76 7.71 -9.92 11.15
C GLY A 76 8.44 -8.67 11.66
N SER A 77 9.77 -8.76 11.75
CA SER A 77 10.59 -7.63 12.17
C SER A 77 10.56 -6.48 11.15
N ILE A 78 10.78 -5.26 11.62
CA ILE A 78 11.01 -4.12 10.75
C ILE A 78 12.39 -4.26 10.09
N GLY A 79 12.45 -4.00 8.78
CA GLY A 79 13.69 -4.05 8.01
C GLY A 79 13.47 -4.44 6.55
N VAL A 80 14.48 -4.16 5.72
CA VAL A 80 14.46 -4.34 4.26
C VAL A 80 14.08 -5.77 3.85
N GLN A 81 14.46 -6.76 4.66
CA GLN A 81 14.15 -8.17 4.43
C GLN A 81 12.65 -8.48 4.42
N ASN A 82 11.82 -7.65 5.07
CA ASN A 82 10.37 -7.79 5.14
C ASN A 82 9.62 -6.72 4.32
N CYS A 83 10.34 -5.90 3.57
CA CYS A 83 9.73 -5.00 2.61
C CYS A 83 9.24 -5.80 1.39
N HIS A 84 8.02 -5.54 0.97
CA HIS A 84 7.51 -5.98 -0.33
C HIS A 84 8.23 -5.25 -1.46
N PRO A 85 8.24 -5.78 -2.69
CA PRO A 85 7.70 -7.07 -3.10
C PRO A 85 8.63 -8.26 -2.81
N PHE A 86 8.08 -9.47 -2.85
CA PHE A 86 8.81 -10.73 -2.70
C PHE A 86 8.77 -11.55 -3.98
N PHE A 87 9.92 -12.13 -4.36
CA PHE A 87 9.97 -13.12 -5.44
C PHE A 87 9.36 -14.44 -4.97
N VAL A 88 8.52 -15.05 -5.82
CA VAL A 88 7.85 -16.32 -5.49
C VAL A 88 8.86 -17.46 -5.62
N GLY A 89 9.20 -18.13 -4.51
CA GLY A 89 10.12 -19.27 -4.48
C GLY A 89 11.53 -18.92 -4.97
N GLY A 90 11.93 -17.66 -4.85
CA GLY A 90 13.19 -17.15 -5.40
C GLY A 90 13.22 -17.01 -6.93
N ASP A 91 12.14 -17.34 -7.65
CA ASP A 91 12.06 -17.17 -9.10
C ASP A 91 11.96 -15.69 -9.46
N ARG A 92 12.99 -15.18 -10.13
CA ARG A 92 13.11 -13.77 -10.53
C ARG A 92 12.07 -13.31 -11.56
N ARG A 93 11.26 -14.23 -12.09
CA ARG A 93 10.22 -13.94 -13.08
C ARG A 93 8.87 -13.57 -12.48
N THR A 94 8.65 -13.78 -11.18
CA THR A 94 7.36 -13.47 -10.55
C THR A 94 7.55 -12.86 -9.18
N VAL A 95 6.90 -11.72 -8.92
CA VAL A 95 6.86 -11.09 -7.60
C VAL A 95 5.43 -10.89 -7.12
N VAL A 96 5.28 -10.81 -5.80
CA VAL A 96 4.02 -10.49 -5.13
C VAL A 96 4.20 -9.34 -4.13
N ALA A 97 3.18 -8.49 -4.05
CA ALA A 97 3.02 -7.49 -2.99
C ALA A 97 1.60 -7.57 -2.42
N HIS A 98 1.45 -7.36 -1.12
CA HIS A 98 0.21 -7.63 -0.40
C HIS A 98 -0.11 -6.50 0.59
N ASN A 99 -1.37 -6.07 0.62
CA ASN A 99 -1.91 -5.22 1.67
C ASN A 99 -3.00 -5.96 2.44
N GLY A 100 -2.76 -6.17 3.73
CA GLY A 100 -3.67 -6.82 4.68
C GLY A 100 -2.92 -7.75 5.63
N ILE A 101 -3.62 -8.77 6.13
CA ILE A 101 -3.07 -9.87 6.94
C ILE A 101 -3.52 -11.18 6.28
N LEU A 102 -2.56 -11.97 5.80
CA LEU A 102 -2.83 -13.23 5.13
C LEU A 102 -3.43 -14.27 6.10
N PRO A 103 -4.03 -15.35 5.59
CA PRO A 103 -4.53 -16.45 6.41
C PRO A 103 -3.47 -17.06 7.34
N LYS A 104 -3.94 -17.66 8.46
CA LYS A 104 -3.08 -18.14 9.56
C LYS A 104 -2.07 -19.21 9.13
N GLU A 105 -2.33 -19.93 8.04
CA GLU A 105 -1.46 -20.99 7.51
C GLU A 105 -0.08 -20.46 7.08
N VAL A 106 0.04 -19.17 6.78
CA VAL A 106 1.30 -18.51 6.41
C VAL A 106 1.79 -17.52 7.45
N HIS A 107 1.21 -17.53 8.65
CA HIS A 107 1.72 -16.69 9.74
C HIS A 107 3.08 -17.21 10.22
N PRO A 108 4.06 -16.32 10.47
CA PRO A 108 5.35 -16.72 11.00
C PRO A 108 5.18 -17.39 12.36
N GLN A 109 5.90 -18.49 12.58
CA GLN A 109 5.94 -19.17 13.87
C GLN A 109 6.78 -18.38 14.88
N ARG A 110 6.69 -18.73 16.17
CA ARG A 110 7.51 -18.10 17.22
C ARG A 110 9.00 -18.20 16.87
N GLY A 111 9.66 -17.05 16.76
CA GLY A 111 11.08 -16.95 16.41
C GLY A 111 11.35 -16.77 14.92
N ASP A 112 10.34 -16.90 14.05
CA ASP A 112 10.46 -16.53 12.64
C ASP A 112 10.30 -15.01 12.51
N SER A 113 11.32 -14.36 11.94
CA SER A 113 11.36 -12.90 11.76
C SER A 113 10.64 -12.42 10.50
N ARG A 114 10.17 -13.34 9.64
CA ARG A 114 9.55 -13.02 8.36
C ARG A 114 8.13 -12.48 8.55
N SER A 115 7.67 -11.65 7.61
CA SER A 115 6.24 -11.31 7.51
C SER A 115 5.43 -12.49 6.96
N ASP A 116 4.12 -12.49 7.21
CA ASP A 116 3.19 -13.48 6.64
C ASP A 116 3.29 -13.57 5.10
N THR A 117 3.47 -12.43 4.44
CA THR A 117 3.59 -12.35 2.98
C THR A 117 4.91 -12.94 2.51
N ARG A 118 5.98 -12.74 3.28
CA ARG A 118 7.27 -13.33 2.96
C ARG A 118 7.23 -14.85 3.09
N VAL A 119 6.65 -15.37 4.17
CA VAL A 119 6.39 -16.82 4.32
C VAL A 119 5.55 -17.33 3.16
N ALA A 120 4.48 -16.62 2.80
CA ALA A 120 3.63 -17.02 1.68
C ALA A 120 4.40 -17.07 0.34
N ALA A 121 5.24 -16.07 0.05
CA ALA A 121 5.99 -15.98 -1.19
C ALA A 121 7.14 -16.99 -1.28
N GLU A 122 7.85 -17.24 -0.17
CA GLU A 122 9.00 -18.15 -0.13
C GLU A 122 8.56 -19.62 -0.03
N ASP A 123 7.55 -19.94 0.78
CA ASP A 123 7.29 -21.32 1.21
C ASP A 123 5.94 -21.88 0.74
N PHE A 124 4.93 -21.03 0.54
CA PHE A 124 3.56 -21.49 0.27
C PHE A 124 3.17 -21.44 -1.21
N LEU A 125 3.21 -20.27 -1.82
CA LEU A 125 2.83 -20.04 -3.22
C LEU A 125 3.65 -20.84 -4.24
N PRO A 126 4.97 -21.11 -4.04
CA PRO A 126 5.75 -21.91 -4.99
C PRO A 126 5.22 -23.33 -5.19
N ASN A 127 4.56 -23.90 -4.17
CA ASN A 127 3.93 -25.21 -4.22
C ASN A 127 2.63 -25.23 -5.05
N SER A 128 2.26 -24.11 -5.67
CA SER A 128 1.09 -23.96 -6.53
C SER A 128 -0.23 -24.48 -5.90
N PRO A 129 -0.54 -24.15 -4.63
CA PRO A 129 -1.70 -24.70 -3.92
C PRO A 129 -3.05 -24.41 -4.61
N PHE A 130 -3.08 -23.37 -5.44
CA PHE A 130 -4.27 -22.95 -6.19
C PHE A 130 -4.17 -23.24 -7.70
N GLY A 131 -3.15 -23.97 -8.14
CA GLY A 131 -2.80 -24.09 -9.56
C GLY A 131 -2.36 -22.75 -10.17
N SER A 132 -2.34 -22.66 -11.50
CA SER A 132 -1.88 -21.45 -12.19
C SER A 132 -2.82 -20.26 -11.97
N PHE A 133 -2.27 -19.14 -11.50
CA PHE A 133 -2.96 -17.85 -11.43
C PHE A 133 -3.20 -17.21 -12.82
N ALA A 134 -2.74 -17.82 -13.92
CA ALA A 134 -3.16 -17.46 -15.28
C ALA A 134 -4.60 -17.88 -15.57
N THR A 135 -5.11 -18.89 -14.86
CA THR A 135 -6.45 -19.43 -15.06
C THR A 135 -7.46 -18.72 -14.17
N ARG A 136 -8.71 -18.60 -14.65
CA ARG A 136 -9.82 -18.07 -13.84
C ARG A 136 -10.05 -18.91 -12.59
N ALA A 137 -9.94 -20.23 -12.71
CA ALA A 137 -10.12 -21.17 -11.60
C ALA A 137 -9.03 -20.99 -10.53
N GLY A 138 -7.76 -20.85 -10.95
CA GLY A 138 -6.66 -20.62 -10.02
C GLY A 138 -6.76 -19.29 -9.30
N ARG A 139 -7.07 -18.20 -10.02
CA ARG A 139 -7.34 -16.90 -9.39
C ARG A 139 -8.50 -16.95 -8.43
N ARG A 140 -9.62 -17.61 -8.77
CA ARG A 140 -10.76 -17.75 -7.86
C ARG A 140 -10.37 -18.45 -6.56
N ARG A 141 -9.63 -19.55 -6.63
CA ARG A 141 -9.16 -20.27 -5.42
C ARG A 141 -8.22 -19.43 -4.58
N LEU A 142 -7.27 -18.74 -5.22
CA LEU A 142 -6.35 -17.81 -4.55
C LEU A 142 -7.11 -16.66 -3.87
N THR A 143 -8.06 -16.02 -4.57
CA THR A 143 -8.91 -14.95 -4.03
C THR A 143 -9.76 -15.43 -2.85
N GLN A 144 -10.31 -16.66 -2.93
CA GLN A 144 -11.05 -17.26 -1.82
C GLN A 144 -10.17 -17.48 -0.59
N TRP A 145 -8.95 -17.98 -0.77
CA TRP A 145 -7.99 -18.13 0.31
C TRP A 145 -7.58 -16.78 0.90
N LEU A 146 -7.28 -15.78 0.07
CA LEU A 146 -6.94 -14.43 0.51
C LEU A 146 -8.04 -13.83 1.42
N GLY A 147 -9.32 -14.03 1.09
CA GLY A 147 -10.43 -13.38 1.78
C GLY A 147 -10.57 -11.90 1.39
N ARG A 148 -11.72 -11.30 1.69
CA ARG A 148 -12.11 -9.98 1.15
C ARG A 148 -11.29 -8.79 1.66
N GLY A 149 -10.71 -8.90 2.86
CA GLY A 149 -9.93 -7.81 3.48
C GLY A 149 -8.51 -7.65 2.92
N ASN A 150 -8.07 -8.57 2.06
CA ASN A 150 -6.69 -8.67 1.61
C ASN A 150 -6.56 -8.34 0.12
N LYS A 151 -5.57 -7.53 -0.25
CA LYS A 151 -5.33 -7.14 -1.64
C LYS A 151 -3.96 -7.62 -2.09
N LEU A 152 -3.88 -8.28 -3.24
CA LEU A 152 -2.63 -8.85 -3.75
C LEU A 152 -2.35 -8.38 -5.18
N ALA A 153 -1.17 -7.82 -5.41
CA ALA A 153 -0.64 -7.56 -6.74
C ALA A 153 0.43 -8.58 -7.08
N ILE A 154 0.32 -9.18 -8.27
CA ILE A 154 1.29 -10.10 -8.83
C ILE A 154 1.83 -9.47 -10.12
N LEU A 155 3.16 -9.38 -10.25
CA LEU A 155 3.81 -9.08 -11.53
C LEU A 155 4.59 -10.31 -11.99
N THR A 156 4.54 -10.60 -13.29
CA THR A 156 5.25 -11.74 -13.87
C THR A 156 5.76 -11.45 -15.29
N VAL A 157 6.89 -12.05 -15.63
CA VAL A 157 7.43 -12.13 -17.00
C VAL A 157 7.56 -13.58 -17.46
N ASP A 158 6.98 -14.52 -16.72
CA ASP A 158 6.97 -15.92 -17.12
C ASP A 158 6.11 -16.10 -18.38
N PRO A 159 6.67 -16.63 -19.49
CA PRO A 159 5.99 -16.71 -20.78
C PRO A 159 4.76 -17.63 -20.78
N ARG A 160 4.57 -18.44 -19.72
CA ARG A 160 3.35 -19.23 -19.53
C ARG A 160 2.12 -18.37 -19.21
N TYR A 161 2.32 -17.11 -18.82
CA TYR A 161 1.26 -16.18 -18.46
C TYR A 161 0.97 -15.22 -19.62
N ARG A 162 -0.32 -15.04 -19.94
CA ARG A 162 -0.77 -14.13 -21.02
C ARG A 162 -0.74 -12.64 -20.64
N LYS A 163 -0.60 -12.35 -19.36
CA LYS A 163 -0.55 -11.00 -18.80
C LYS A 163 0.63 -10.91 -17.86
N ASN A 164 1.25 -9.73 -17.82
CA ASN A 164 2.36 -9.44 -16.91
C ASN A 164 1.93 -9.00 -15.52
N SER A 165 0.62 -8.86 -15.27
CA SER A 165 0.09 -8.46 -13.98
C SER A 165 -1.27 -9.08 -13.68
N TYR A 166 -1.54 -9.27 -12.38
CA TYR A 166 -2.84 -9.68 -11.84
C TYR A 166 -3.08 -8.98 -10.50
N LEU A 167 -4.23 -8.34 -10.36
CA LEU A 167 -4.74 -7.81 -9.09
C LEU A 167 -5.83 -8.76 -8.57
N LEU A 168 -5.73 -9.15 -7.30
CA LEU A 168 -6.76 -9.92 -6.61
C LEU A 168 -7.42 -9.03 -5.55
N ASN A 169 -8.76 -9.10 -5.49
CA ASN A 169 -9.61 -8.15 -4.76
C ASN A 169 -9.37 -6.70 -5.23
N GLU A 170 -9.26 -6.52 -6.54
CA GLU A 170 -9.09 -5.22 -7.20
C GLU A 170 -10.24 -4.27 -6.85
N GLU A 171 -11.45 -4.81 -6.75
CA GLU A 171 -12.67 -4.11 -6.37
C GLU A 171 -12.66 -3.55 -4.94
N CYS A 172 -11.70 -3.97 -4.11
CA CYS A 172 -11.51 -3.46 -2.76
C CYS A 172 -10.46 -2.34 -2.68
N GLY A 173 -9.90 -1.92 -3.82
CA GLY A 173 -9.09 -0.72 -3.94
C GLY A 173 -9.80 0.38 -4.73
N ILE A 174 -9.04 1.42 -5.06
CA ILE A 174 -9.53 2.65 -5.70
C ILE A 174 -8.71 2.88 -6.95
N TRP A 175 -9.38 3.10 -8.08
CA TRP A 175 -8.74 3.61 -9.29
C TRP A 175 -8.86 5.12 -9.30
N ASP A 176 -7.71 5.81 -9.37
CA ASP A 176 -7.62 7.27 -9.42
C ASP A 176 -6.50 7.67 -10.38
N ASP A 177 -6.82 8.57 -11.31
CA ASP A 177 -5.96 8.99 -12.43
C ASP A 177 -5.19 7.84 -13.14
N GLY A 178 -5.89 6.73 -13.39
CA GLY A 178 -5.31 5.56 -14.07
C GLY A 178 -4.30 4.76 -13.24
N VAL A 179 -4.19 5.04 -11.93
CA VAL A 179 -3.39 4.29 -10.96
C VAL A 179 -4.34 3.61 -9.97
N TRP A 180 -4.00 2.40 -9.53
CA TRP A 180 -4.78 1.69 -8.53
C TRP A 180 -4.11 1.78 -7.16
N TYR A 181 -4.89 2.13 -6.13
CA TYR A 181 -4.46 2.24 -4.75
C TYR A 181 -5.26 1.27 -3.88
N SER A 182 -4.57 0.60 -2.97
CA SER A 182 -5.21 -0.40 -2.10
C SER A 182 -6.06 0.17 -0.96
N ASN A 183 -5.92 1.45 -0.63
CA ASN A 183 -6.71 2.22 0.35
C ASN A 183 -6.47 3.73 0.12
N LEU A 184 -7.10 4.58 0.93
CA LEU A 184 -7.05 6.04 0.83
C LEU A 184 -5.74 6.68 1.33
N SER A 185 -4.77 5.92 1.83
CA SER A 185 -3.53 6.48 2.37
C SER A 185 -2.63 7.17 1.33
N TYR A 186 -3.04 7.23 0.06
CA TYR A 186 -2.36 7.97 -0.99
C TYR A 186 -2.80 9.43 -1.09
N LEU A 187 -3.97 9.76 -0.51
CA LEU A 187 -4.44 11.13 -0.41
C LEU A 187 -3.53 11.92 0.52
N ASP A 188 -3.41 13.21 0.29
CA ASP A 188 -2.66 14.08 1.18
C ASP A 188 -3.36 14.10 2.55
N PRO A 189 -2.66 13.70 3.64
CA PRO A 189 -3.24 13.67 4.97
C PRO A 189 -3.66 15.06 5.48
N PHE A 190 -3.22 16.13 4.81
CA PHE A 190 -3.57 17.52 5.14
C PHE A 190 -4.69 18.09 4.25
N ASP A 191 -5.08 17.44 3.16
CA ASP A 191 -6.16 17.92 2.27
C ASP A 191 -7.56 17.73 2.89
N GLU A 192 -7.67 16.95 3.97
CA GLU A 192 -8.90 16.85 4.79
C GLU A 192 -9.07 18.03 5.78
N PHE A 193 -8.01 18.80 6.03
CA PHE A 193 -8.09 20.07 6.76
C PHE A 193 -8.00 21.17 5.72
N GLY A 194 -9.13 21.81 5.36
CA GLY A 194 -9.18 22.84 4.32
C GLY A 194 -8.16 23.99 4.50
N ASP A 195 -8.19 24.99 3.60
CA ASP A 195 -7.23 26.10 3.40
C ASP A 195 -6.69 26.87 4.65
N GLY A 196 -7.08 26.53 5.87
CA GLY A 196 -6.61 27.08 7.14
C GLY A 196 -7.68 26.96 8.24
N CYS A 197 -7.46 27.59 9.40
CA CYS A 197 -8.59 27.79 10.33
C CYS A 197 -9.53 28.83 9.69
N PRO A 198 -10.82 28.50 9.48
CA PRO A 198 -11.78 29.43 8.88
C PRO A 198 -12.01 30.68 9.74
N LEU A 199 -11.71 30.60 11.05
CA LEU A 199 -11.93 31.70 11.99
C LEU A 199 -10.75 32.68 12.09
N CYS A 200 -9.51 32.20 12.10
CA CYS A 200 -8.32 33.05 12.28
C CYS A 200 -7.36 33.08 11.09
N GLU A 201 -7.71 32.37 10.01
CA GLU A 201 -6.95 32.29 8.76
C GLU A 201 -5.51 31.79 8.96
N SER A 202 -5.26 31.05 10.05
CA SER A 202 -3.97 30.38 10.23
C SER A 202 -3.80 29.34 9.14
N ALA A 203 -2.56 29.14 8.67
CA ALA A 203 -2.24 28.10 7.71
C ALA A 203 -2.70 26.70 8.19
N ALA A 204 -2.98 25.80 7.25
CA ALA A 204 -3.41 24.43 7.52
C ALA A 204 -2.42 23.64 8.42
N GLU A 205 -1.13 23.99 8.37
CA GLU A 205 -0.08 23.43 9.25
C GLU A 205 -0.32 23.71 10.75
N MET A 206 -1.15 24.71 11.06
CA MET A 206 -1.53 25.08 12.43
C MET A 206 -2.82 24.38 12.87
N ILE A 207 -3.31 23.39 12.11
CA ILE A 207 -4.44 22.54 12.48
C ILE A 207 -3.88 21.22 12.97
N ASP A 208 -4.25 20.84 14.19
CA ASP A 208 -3.83 19.58 14.78
C ASP A 208 -4.55 18.38 14.13
N ILE A 209 -4.08 17.17 14.46
CA ILE A 209 -4.62 15.92 13.93
C ILE A 209 -6.09 15.66 14.30
N TYR A 210 -6.69 16.46 15.17
CA TYR A 210 -8.08 16.36 15.62
C TYR A 210 -8.97 17.44 14.97
N GLY A 211 -8.42 18.27 14.08
CA GLY A 211 -9.17 19.34 13.42
C GLY A 211 -9.34 20.59 14.29
N PHE A 212 -8.47 20.81 15.28
CA PHE A 212 -8.45 22.04 16.06
C PHE A 212 -7.27 22.94 15.68
N CYS A 213 -7.54 24.23 15.55
CA CYS A 213 -6.51 25.23 15.31
C CYS A 213 -5.65 25.44 16.55
N GLU A 214 -4.34 25.25 16.43
CA GLU A 214 -3.36 25.47 17.50
C GLU A 214 -3.17 26.97 17.84
N ILE A 215 -3.60 27.89 16.96
CA ILE A 215 -3.51 29.34 17.19
C ILE A 215 -4.68 29.86 18.03
N CYS A 216 -5.92 29.52 17.65
CA CYS A 216 -7.11 30.10 18.28
C CYS A 216 -8.00 29.07 19.00
N GLY A 217 -7.76 27.77 18.82
CA GLY A 217 -8.57 26.70 19.43
C GLY A 217 -9.92 26.47 18.76
N CYS A 218 -10.15 27.02 17.55
CA CYS A 218 -11.33 26.78 16.72
C CYS A 218 -11.36 25.32 16.24
N CYS A 219 -12.53 24.67 16.20
CA CYS A 219 -12.75 23.50 15.36
C CYS A 219 -12.89 23.95 13.91
N VAL A 220 -12.15 23.35 12.97
CA VAL A 220 -12.21 23.73 11.55
C VAL A 220 -13.53 23.36 10.86
N ASP A 221 -14.31 22.44 11.44
CA ASP A 221 -15.56 21.95 10.85
C ASP A 221 -16.80 22.76 11.27
N CYS A 222 -16.92 23.06 12.57
CA CYS A 222 -18.09 23.77 13.12
C CYS A 222 -17.79 25.19 13.60
N GLU A 223 -16.53 25.62 13.49
CA GLU A 223 -16.05 26.96 13.87
C GLU A 223 -16.20 27.31 15.36
N GLU A 224 -16.66 26.37 16.19
CA GLU A 224 -16.77 26.52 17.64
C GLU A 224 -15.43 26.23 18.34
N TYR A 225 -15.19 26.88 19.47
CA TYR A 225 -14.01 26.62 20.30
C TYR A 225 -14.05 25.21 20.90
N VAL A 226 -12.88 24.63 21.21
CA VAL A 226 -12.74 23.27 21.77
C VAL A 226 -13.69 22.94 22.93
N GLU A 227 -14.01 23.91 23.79
CA GLU A 227 -14.92 23.74 24.93
C GLU A 227 -16.40 23.62 24.53
N SER A 228 -16.76 24.10 23.33
CA SER A 228 -18.14 24.17 22.80
C SER A 228 -18.33 23.36 21.51
N CYS A 229 -17.27 22.73 21.00
CA CYS A 229 -17.30 21.94 19.78
C CYS A 229 -18.18 20.69 19.93
N GLY A 230 -19.24 20.62 19.11
CA GLY A 230 -20.15 19.47 19.04
C GLY A 230 -19.74 18.40 18.02
N CYS A 231 -18.70 18.65 17.21
CA CYS A 231 -18.14 17.67 16.27
C CYS A 231 -17.32 16.59 16.99
N TYR A 232 -16.77 16.92 18.16
CA TYR A 232 -15.98 16.01 18.99
C TYR A 232 -16.87 15.18 19.92
N VAL A 233 -16.82 13.85 19.81
CA VAL A 233 -17.35 12.95 20.83
C VAL A 233 -16.19 12.14 21.40
N PRO A 234 -15.71 12.42 22.63
CA PRO A 234 -14.71 11.58 23.26
C PRO A 234 -15.28 10.17 23.47
N ALA A 235 -14.44 9.14 23.31
CA ALA A 235 -14.85 7.73 23.46
C ALA A 235 -15.54 7.40 24.80
N ALA A 236 -15.37 8.25 25.83
CA ALA A 236 -16.03 8.12 27.13
C ALA A 236 -17.49 8.63 27.18
N GLN A 237 -17.99 9.31 26.14
CA GLN A 237 -19.35 9.87 26.09
C GLN A 237 -20.28 9.21 25.07
N ALA A 238 -19.84 8.17 24.36
CA ALA A 238 -20.73 7.28 23.62
C ALA A 238 -21.51 6.40 24.62
N ARG A 239 -22.63 6.91 25.15
CA ARG A 239 -23.60 6.07 25.89
C ARG A 239 -24.30 5.14 24.90
N VAL A 240 -24.54 3.90 25.37
CA VAL A 240 -25.34 2.83 24.78
C VAL A 240 -26.64 3.33 24.15
#